data_AF-A0A1G6XQL9-F1
#
_entry.id   AF-A0A1G6XQL9-F1
#
_cell.length_a   1.000
_cell.length_b   1.000
_cell.length_c   1.000
_cell.angle_alpha   90.00
_cell.angle_beta   90.00
_cell.angle_gamma   90.00
#
_symmetry.space_group_name_H-M   'P 1'
#
loop_
_entity.id
_entity.type
_entity.pdbx_description
1 polymer ?
#
loop_
_entity_poly.entity_id
_entity_poly.type
_entity_poly.pdbx_seq_one_letter_code
_entity_poly.pdbx_strand_id
1 'polypeptide(L)'
;MPNKPCVIGITEVLRALVRRAAEWDKSAPLAPDQEHIVTVILDEIRRAPHESLHLPMPKNIRLERIARAILEDPGSIRTLEAWADWGAMSARTLRRQMLAETGVSFAQWRQQAQLTHALEMLARGEPVTHVADTLGYASPSNFIAMFRRSFGDSPARYFAARAVGGG
;
A
#
# COMPACT_ATOMS: atom_id res chain seq x y z
N MET A 1 -16.89 9.76 -5.01
CA MET A 1 -15.91 8.96 -4.24
C MET A 1 -15.48 7.77 -5.08
N PRO A 2 -14.26 7.23 -4.90
CA PRO A 2 -13.86 5.99 -5.55
C PRO A 2 -14.85 4.86 -5.22
N ASN A 3 -15.25 4.08 -6.22
CA ASN A 3 -16.28 3.04 -6.07
C ASN A 3 -15.72 1.72 -5.47
N LYS A 4 -14.44 1.72 -5.10
CA LYS A 4 -13.68 0.62 -4.47
C LYS A 4 -12.64 1.25 -3.52
N PRO A 5 -12.28 0.60 -2.40
CA PRO A 5 -11.15 1.03 -1.59
C PRO A 5 -9.93 1.25 -2.48
N CYS A 6 -9.16 2.32 -2.30
CA CYS A 6 -7.93 2.55 -3.05
C CYS A 6 -6.93 3.29 -2.16
N VAL A 7 -5.65 3.14 -2.48
CA VAL A 7 -4.59 3.92 -1.86
C VAL A 7 -4.40 5.18 -2.70
N ILE A 8 -4.46 6.33 -2.06
CA ILE A 8 -4.32 7.63 -2.69
C ILE A 8 -3.06 8.30 -2.17
N GLY A 9 -2.35 8.99 -3.07
CA GLY A 9 -1.28 9.87 -2.64
C GLY A 9 -1.82 11.06 -1.86
N ILE A 10 -1.40 11.24 -0.60
CA ILE A 10 -1.75 12.43 0.18
C ILE A 10 -1.00 13.66 -0.39
N THR A 11 -1.75 14.68 -0.84
CA THR A 11 -1.26 16.02 -1.20
C THR A 11 -1.02 16.85 0.07
N GLU A 12 -0.20 17.90 0.02
CA GLU A 12 0.04 18.77 1.20
C GLU A 12 -1.25 19.42 1.70
N VAL A 13 -2.13 19.83 0.77
CA VAL A 13 -3.45 20.37 1.08
C VAL A 13 -4.30 19.33 1.81
N LEU A 14 -4.40 18.11 1.27
CA LEU A 14 -5.14 17.02 1.94
C LEU A 14 -4.57 16.72 3.33
N ARG A 15 -3.25 16.71 3.49
CA ARG A 15 -2.59 16.46 4.77
C ARG A 15 -2.94 17.54 5.81
N ALA A 16 -2.89 18.81 5.41
CA ALA A 16 -3.23 19.93 6.29
C ALA A 16 -4.71 19.89 6.70
N LEU A 17 -5.60 19.62 5.75
CA LEU A 17 -7.04 19.55 6.01
C LEU A 17 -7.40 18.36 6.92
N VAL A 18 -6.80 17.19 6.71
CA VAL A 18 -7.01 16.00 7.56
C VAL A 18 -6.50 16.24 8.98
N ARG A 19 -5.34 16.90 9.16
CA ARG A 19 -4.85 17.28 10.48
C ARG A 19 -5.80 18.22 11.20
N ARG A 20 -6.27 19.27 10.52
CA ARG A 20 -7.26 20.20 11.06
C ARG A 20 -8.56 19.47 11.43
N ALA A 21 -9.01 18.53 10.61
CA ALA A 21 -10.19 17.73 10.88
C ALA A 21 -10.02 16.78 12.09
N ALA A 22 -8.79 16.33 12.35
CA ALA A 22 -8.49 15.47 13.50
C ALA A 22 -8.62 16.17 14.86
N GLU A 23 -8.59 17.51 14.87
CA GLU A 23 -8.72 18.35 16.08
C GLU A 23 -10.20 18.59 16.47
N TRP A 24 -11.15 18.25 15.60
CA TRP A 24 -12.57 18.52 15.85
C TRP A 24 -13.17 17.59 16.91
N ASP A 25 -14.11 18.12 17.68
CA ASP A 25 -14.93 17.32 18.57
C ASP A 25 -15.87 16.42 17.76
N LYS A 26 -15.63 15.10 17.85
CA LYS A 26 -16.39 14.08 17.12
C LYS A 26 -17.79 13.84 17.71
N SER A 27 -18.07 14.38 18.89
CA SER A 27 -19.36 14.25 19.57
C SER A 27 -20.32 15.41 19.24
N ALA A 28 -19.80 16.50 18.67
CA ALA A 28 -20.58 17.65 18.24
C ALA A 28 -20.93 17.57 16.73
N PRO A 29 -22.08 18.11 16.31
CA PRO A 29 -22.35 18.34 14.90
C PRO A 29 -21.29 19.22 14.27
N LEU A 30 -20.97 18.97 13.00
CA LEU A 30 -20.00 19.78 12.26
C LEU A 30 -20.52 21.21 12.12
N ALA A 31 -19.65 22.18 12.42
CA ALA A 31 -19.92 23.58 12.13
C ALA A 31 -19.87 23.83 10.60
N PRO A 32 -20.52 24.89 10.08
CA PRO A 32 -20.59 25.15 8.64
C PRO A 32 -19.22 25.26 7.96
N ASP A 33 -18.19 25.78 8.65
CA ASP A 33 -16.82 25.83 8.14
C ASP A 33 -16.17 24.44 8.08
N GLN A 34 -16.48 23.56 9.02
CA GLN A 34 -16.02 22.18 9.02
C GLN A 34 -16.65 21.36 7.89
N GLU A 35 -17.93 21.60 7.56
CA GLU A 35 -18.59 20.98 6.40
C GLU A 35 -17.91 21.36 5.07
N HIS A 36 -17.50 22.62 4.93
CA HIS A 36 -16.72 23.05 3.76
C HIS A 36 -15.36 22.34 3.71
N ILE A 37 -14.66 22.21 4.85
CA ILE A 37 -13.37 21.49 4.92
C ILE A 37 -13.55 20.01 4.55
N VAL A 38 -14.62 19.35 5.01
CA VAL A 38 -14.94 17.98 4.59
C VAL A 38 -15.13 17.90 3.09
N THR A 39 -15.86 18.84 2.50
CA THR A 39 -16.06 18.89 1.04
C THR A 39 -14.73 19.01 0.29
N VAL A 40 -13.83 19.87 0.75
CA VAL A 40 -12.50 20.01 0.15
C VAL A 40 -11.65 18.74 0.33
N ILE A 41 -11.69 18.10 1.50
CA ILE A 41 -11.04 16.79 1.71
C ILE A 41 -11.55 15.77 0.69
N LEU A 42 -12.87 15.70 0.49
CA LEU A 42 -13.47 14.77 -0.46
C LEU A 42 -13.06 15.07 -1.91
N ASP A 43 -12.91 16.33 -2.27
CA ASP A 43 -12.44 16.73 -3.60
C ASP A 43 -10.95 16.43 -3.80
N GLU A 44 -10.12 16.69 -2.80
CA GLU A 44 -8.71 16.33 -2.83
C GLU A 44 -8.52 14.81 -2.92
N ILE A 45 -9.33 14.01 -2.21
CA ILE A 45 -9.35 12.55 -2.34
C ILE A 45 -9.72 12.11 -3.77
N ARG A 46 -10.66 12.80 -4.43
CA ARG A 46 -11.06 12.49 -5.82
C ARG A 46 -10.00 12.88 -6.85
N ARG A 47 -9.21 13.93 -6.57
CA ARG A 47 -8.16 14.44 -7.46
C ARG A 47 -6.81 13.79 -7.25
N ALA A 48 -6.59 13.20 -6.07
CA ALA A 48 -5.34 12.54 -5.73
C ALA A 48 -5.02 11.46 -6.77
N PRO A 49 -3.76 11.39 -7.26
CA PRO A 49 -3.35 10.32 -8.16
C PRO A 49 -3.60 8.99 -7.45
N HIS A 50 -4.35 8.11 -8.10
CA HIS A 50 -4.58 6.76 -7.61
C HIS A 50 -3.25 6.01 -7.67
N GLU A 51 -2.68 5.69 -6.52
CA GLU A 51 -1.51 4.85 -6.47
C GLU A 51 -1.97 3.40 -6.57
N SER A 52 -1.32 2.62 -7.44
CA SER A 52 -1.63 1.20 -7.68
C SER A 52 -1.21 0.29 -6.52
N LEU A 53 -1.42 0.73 -5.28
CA LEU A 53 -1.18 0.01 -4.04
C LEU A 53 -2.47 -0.59 -3.47
N HIS A 54 -3.50 -0.71 -4.31
CA HIS A 54 -4.69 -1.46 -3.93
C HIS A 54 -4.30 -2.94 -3.74
N LEU A 55 -4.39 -3.41 -2.50
CA LEU A 55 -4.14 -4.80 -2.11
C LEU A 55 -5.46 -5.50 -1.79
N PRO A 56 -6.21 -5.98 -2.80
CA PRO A 56 -7.49 -6.64 -2.60
C PRO A 56 -7.30 -7.91 -1.78
N MET A 57 -8.02 -8.02 -0.66
CA MET A 57 -7.94 -9.19 0.20
C MET A 57 -8.82 -10.32 -0.34
N PRO A 58 -8.29 -11.55 -0.52
CA PRO A 58 -9.11 -12.69 -0.92
C PRO A 58 -10.13 -13.04 0.18
N LYS A 59 -11.26 -13.61 -0.23
CA LYS A 59 -12.38 -14.00 0.64
C LYS A 59 -12.30 -15.47 1.09
N ASN A 60 -11.62 -16.32 0.31
CA ASN A 60 -11.42 -17.70 0.71
C ASN A 60 -10.52 -17.78 1.95
N ILE A 61 -11.01 -18.40 3.03
CA ILE A 61 -10.32 -18.50 4.32
C ILE A 61 -8.86 -18.96 4.20
N ARG A 62 -8.55 -19.93 3.32
CA ARG A 62 -7.18 -20.43 3.16
C ARG A 62 -6.28 -19.42 2.44
N LEU A 63 -6.79 -18.76 1.39
CA LEU A 63 -6.06 -17.68 0.72
C LEU A 63 -5.90 -16.46 1.62
N GLU A 64 -6.93 -16.13 2.38
CA GLU A 64 -6.91 -15.02 3.32
C GLU A 64 -5.84 -15.24 4.38
N ARG A 65 -5.75 -16.45 4.92
CA ARG A 65 -4.69 -16.85 5.85
C ARG A 65 -3.29 -16.67 5.25
N ILE A 66 -3.09 -17.08 3.99
CA ILE A 66 -1.81 -16.91 3.28
C ILE A 66 -1.49 -15.42 3.11
N ALA A 67 -2.46 -14.65 2.65
CA ALA A 67 -2.30 -13.22 2.43
C ALA A 67 -2.00 -12.46 3.73
N ARG A 68 -2.65 -12.80 4.86
CA ARG A 68 -2.33 -12.23 6.17
C ARG A 68 -0.91 -12.58 6.62
N ALA A 69 -0.49 -13.85 6.47
CA ALA A 69 0.86 -14.26 6.81
C ALA A 69 1.93 -13.55 5.97
N ILE A 70 1.66 -13.25 4.69
CA ILE A 70 2.55 -12.44 3.85
C ILE A 70 2.57 -10.98 4.30
N LEU A 71 1.45 -10.44 4.79
CA LEU A 71 1.41 -9.08 5.34
C LEU A 71 2.15 -8.95 6.66
N GLU A 72 2.15 -10.01 7.48
CA GLU A 72 2.91 -10.08 8.73
C GLU A 72 4.42 -10.26 8.48
N ASP A 73 4.80 -11.04 7.47
CA ASP A 73 6.19 -11.26 7.04
C ASP A 73 6.35 -11.06 5.52
N PRO A 74 6.40 -9.79 5.05
CA PRO A 74 6.55 -9.49 3.63
C PRO A 74 7.94 -9.87 3.08
N GLY A 75 8.91 -10.10 3.96
CA GLY A 75 10.26 -10.58 3.63
C GLY A 75 10.37 -12.08 3.39
N SER A 76 9.31 -12.83 3.66
CA SER A 76 9.34 -14.30 3.58
C SER A 76 9.85 -14.80 2.23
N ILE A 77 10.92 -15.60 2.22
CA ILE A 77 11.53 -16.19 1.01
C ILE A 77 10.77 -17.42 0.47
N ARG A 78 9.61 -17.75 1.06
CA ARG A 78 8.80 -18.91 0.64
C ARG A 78 8.41 -18.80 -0.83
N THR A 79 8.56 -19.92 -1.54
CA THR A 79 8.09 -20.06 -2.92
C THR A 79 6.56 -20.14 -2.95
N LEU A 80 5.99 -20.06 -4.16
CA LEU A 80 4.55 -20.25 -4.35
C LEU A 80 4.10 -21.63 -3.83
N GLU A 81 4.90 -22.66 -4.10
CA GLU A 81 4.64 -24.04 -3.68
C GLU A 81 4.60 -24.13 -2.16
N ALA A 82 5.60 -23.56 -1.47
CA ALA A 82 5.63 -23.51 -0.02
C ALA A 82 4.42 -22.76 0.58
N TRP A 83 3.98 -21.67 -0.05
CA TRP A 83 2.76 -20.96 0.36
C TRP A 83 1.50 -21.77 0.14
N ALA A 84 1.42 -22.49 -0.97
CA ALA A 84 0.29 -23.34 -1.29
C ALA A 84 0.19 -24.51 -0.30
N ASP A 85 1.31 -25.16 -0.02
CA ASP A 85 1.40 -26.25 0.96
C ASP A 85 1.03 -25.78 2.37
N TRP A 86 1.57 -24.62 2.79
CA TRP A 86 1.19 -24.00 4.06
C TRP A 86 -0.31 -23.63 4.11
N GLY A 87 -0.89 -23.26 2.98
CA GLY A 87 -2.32 -23.00 2.81
C GLY A 87 -3.18 -24.25 2.63
N ALA A 88 -2.61 -25.47 2.70
CA ALA A 88 -3.28 -26.74 2.39
C ALA A 88 -4.01 -26.72 1.02
N MET A 89 -3.31 -26.25 -0.01
CA MET A 89 -3.79 -26.22 -1.40
C MET A 89 -2.66 -26.44 -2.40
N SER A 90 -2.98 -26.79 -3.64
CA SER A 90 -1.97 -26.86 -4.70
C SER A 90 -1.62 -25.47 -5.24
N ALA A 91 -0.39 -25.28 -5.73
CA ALA A 91 0.06 -24.04 -6.37
C ALA A 91 -0.86 -23.59 -7.53
N ARG A 92 -1.40 -24.56 -8.29
CA ARG A 92 -2.38 -24.31 -9.36
C ARG A 92 -3.67 -23.71 -8.80
N THR A 93 -4.19 -24.25 -7.71
CA THR A 93 -5.41 -23.76 -7.06
C THR A 93 -5.17 -22.37 -6.46
N LEU A 94 -4.02 -22.15 -5.82
CA LEU A 94 -3.64 -20.86 -5.25
C LEU A 94 -3.62 -19.76 -6.32
N ARG A 95 -2.90 -19.98 -7.44
CA ARG A 95 -2.84 -19.00 -8.54
C ARG A 95 -4.23 -18.69 -9.09
N ARG A 96 -5.02 -19.73 -9.37
CA ARG A 96 -6.35 -19.59 -9.97
C ARG A 96 -7.31 -18.82 -9.04
N GLN A 97 -7.38 -19.20 -7.76
CA GLN A 97 -8.29 -18.56 -6.82
C GLN A 97 -7.85 -17.14 -6.48
N MET A 98 -6.55 -16.89 -6.32
CA MET A 98 -6.04 -15.54 -6.09
C MET A 98 -6.45 -14.60 -7.24
N LEU A 99 -6.21 -15.01 -8.48
CA LEU A 99 -6.61 -14.22 -9.65
C LEU A 99 -8.12 -14.03 -9.74
N ALA A 100 -8.90 -15.08 -9.49
CA ALA A 100 -10.36 -15.02 -9.56
C ALA A 100 -10.98 -14.09 -8.50
N GLU A 101 -10.43 -14.07 -7.28
CA GLU A 101 -10.99 -13.29 -6.18
C GLU A 101 -10.48 -11.85 -6.13
N THR A 102 -9.20 -11.65 -6.48
CA THR A 102 -8.51 -10.37 -6.29
C THR A 102 -8.29 -9.61 -7.59
N GLY A 103 -8.42 -10.28 -8.74
CA GLY A 103 -8.13 -9.73 -10.06
C GLY A 103 -6.64 -9.61 -10.39
N VAL A 104 -5.74 -10.03 -9.48
CA VAL A 104 -4.29 -10.00 -9.66
C VAL A 104 -3.66 -11.36 -9.41
N SER A 105 -2.53 -11.63 -10.07
CA SER A 105 -1.79 -12.88 -9.82
C SER A 105 -1.16 -12.87 -8.42
N PHE A 106 -0.87 -14.06 -7.86
CA PHE A 106 -0.21 -14.17 -6.56
C PHE A 106 1.11 -13.40 -6.47
N ALA A 107 1.92 -13.43 -7.53
CA ALA A 107 3.19 -12.71 -7.56
C ALA A 107 2.99 -11.20 -7.51
N GLN A 108 2.02 -10.68 -8.27
CA GLN A 108 1.66 -9.25 -8.24
C GLN A 108 1.10 -8.85 -6.89
N TRP A 109 0.22 -9.68 -6.31
CA TRP A 109 -0.35 -9.44 -4.99
C TRP A 109 0.75 -9.37 -3.91
N ARG A 110 1.68 -10.32 -3.90
CA ARG A 110 2.82 -10.32 -2.98
C ARG A 110 3.72 -9.11 -3.20
N GLN A 111 4.00 -8.74 -4.45
CA GLN A 111 4.79 -7.54 -4.75
C GLN A 111 4.10 -6.27 -4.25
N GLN A 112 2.79 -6.13 -4.40
CA GLN A 112 2.03 -5.01 -3.84
C GLN A 112 2.10 -4.97 -2.31
N ALA A 113 1.98 -6.12 -1.63
CA ALA A 113 2.15 -6.19 -0.18
C ALA A 113 3.54 -5.72 0.26
N GLN A 114 4.60 -6.16 -0.44
CA GLN A 114 5.97 -5.72 -0.19
C GLN A 114 6.16 -4.21 -0.42
N LEU A 115 5.57 -3.66 -1.49
CA LEU A 115 5.63 -2.23 -1.80
C LEU A 115 4.94 -1.37 -0.75
N THR A 116 3.77 -1.81 -0.26
CA THR A 116 3.04 -1.10 0.81
C THR A 116 3.89 -1.04 2.07
N HIS A 117 4.47 -2.17 2.49
CA HIS A 117 5.35 -2.20 3.66
C HIS A 117 6.62 -1.37 3.45
N ALA A 118 7.20 -1.41 2.24
CA ALA A 118 8.35 -0.59 1.89
C ALA A 118 8.06 0.91 2.07
N LEU A 119 6.91 1.38 1.59
CA LEU A 119 6.50 2.77 1.73
C LEU A 119 6.33 3.17 3.19
N GLU A 120 5.72 2.31 4.02
CA GLU A 120 5.56 2.57 5.46
C GLU A 120 6.91 2.69 6.17
N MET A 121 7.89 1.84 5.84
CA MET A 121 9.24 1.92 6.38
C MET A 121 9.96 3.18 5.90
N LEU A 122 9.94 3.45 4.59
CA LEU A 122 10.61 4.61 4.01
C LEU A 122 10.01 5.93 4.51
N ALA A 123 8.69 5.99 4.71
CA ALA A 123 8.02 7.15 5.29
C ALA A 123 8.42 7.41 6.75
N ARG A 124 8.83 6.37 7.49
CA ARG A 124 9.42 6.49 8.84
C ARG A 124 10.90 6.88 8.81
N GLY A 125 11.51 7.04 7.63
CA GLY A 125 12.91 7.41 7.48
C GLY A 125 13.89 6.23 7.52
N GLU A 126 13.39 4.98 7.44
CA GLU A 126 14.24 3.79 7.40
C GLU A 126 15.16 3.81 6.16
N PRO A 127 16.45 3.44 6.31
CA PRO A 127 17.38 3.43 5.18
C PRO A 127 17.01 2.34 4.17
N VAL A 128 17.20 2.64 2.88
CA VAL A 128 16.85 1.73 1.77
C VAL A 128 17.50 0.36 1.90
N THR A 129 18.70 0.28 2.47
CA THR A 129 19.40 -0.97 2.76
C THR A 129 18.61 -1.84 3.73
N HIS A 130 18.18 -1.27 4.85
CA HIS A 130 17.37 -1.97 5.85
C HIS A 130 16.01 -2.39 5.28
N VAL A 131 15.37 -1.54 4.48
CA VAL A 131 14.12 -1.89 3.79
C VAL A 131 14.30 -3.09 2.86
N ALA A 132 15.39 -3.11 2.09
CA ALA A 132 15.69 -4.22 1.18
C ALA A 132 15.89 -5.53 1.94
N ASP A 133 16.66 -5.49 3.03
CA ASP A 133 16.94 -6.66 3.86
C ASP A 133 15.67 -7.19 4.53
N THR A 134 14.85 -6.31 5.11
CA THR A 134 13.57 -6.67 5.76
C THR A 134 12.56 -7.26 4.76
N LEU A 135 12.59 -6.82 3.50
CA LEU A 135 11.74 -7.36 2.44
C LEU A 135 12.34 -8.57 1.72
N GLY A 136 13.50 -9.08 2.18
CA GLY A 136 14.12 -10.29 1.65
C GLY A 136 14.74 -10.11 0.25
N TYR A 137 15.11 -8.89 -0.14
CA TYR A 137 15.84 -8.64 -1.37
C TYR A 137 17.33 -8.96 -1.19
N ALA A 138 17.91 -9.68 -2.15
CA ALA A 138 19.34 -10.01 -2.13
C ALA A 138 20.28 -8.79 -2.19
N SER A 139 19.79 -7.63 -2.61
CA SER A 139 20.55 -6.38 -2.58
C SER A 139 19.63 -5.14 -2.58
N PRO A 140 20.11 -3.99 -2.06
CA PRO A 140 19.40 -2.72 -2.16
C PRO A 140 19.11 -2.30 -3.60
N SER A 141 20.01 -2.62 -4.53
CA SER A 141 19.82 -2.35 -5.96
C SER A 141 18.63 -3.10 -6.56
N ASN A 142 18.40 -4.36 -6.15
CA ASN A 142 17.25 -5.15 -6.58
C ASN A 142 15.93 -4.53 -6.09
N PHE A 143 15.91 -4.06 -4.84
CA PHE A 143 14.78 -3.34 -4.28
C PHE A 143 14.54 -2.01 -5.02
N ILE A 144 15.56 -1.19 -5.24
CA ILE A 144 15.43 0.09 -5.95
C ILE A 144 14.91 -0.12 -7.38
N ALA A 145 15.39 -1.15 -8.08
CA ALA A 145 14.90 -1.49 -9.41
C ALA A 145 13.42 -1.91 -9.39
N MET A 146 13.01 -2.69 -8.39
CA MET A 146 11.61 -3.06 -8.18
C MET A 146 10.74 -1.85 -7.87
N PHE A 147 11.17 -0.99 -6.94
CA PHE A 147 10.47 0.24 -6.57
C PHE A 147 10.30 1.18 -7.78
N ARG A 148 11.36 1.39 -8.57
CA ARG A 148 11.31 2.20 -9.80
C ARG A 148 10.32 1.66 -10.83
N ARG A 149 10.26 0.34 -11.02
CA ARG A 149 9.27 -0.28 -11.94
C ARG A 149 7.84 -0.02 -11.49
N SER A 150 7.60 0.07 -10.19
CA SER A 150 6.27 0.25 -9.62
C SER A 150 5.84 1.72 -9.48
N PHE A 151 6.76 2.63 -9.17
CA PHE A 151 6.47 4.04 -8.88
C PHE A 151 7.08 5.04 -9.87
N GLY A 152 7.80 4.56 -10.89
CA GLY A 152 8.43 5.39 -11.93
C GLY A 152 9.75 6.05 -11.51
N ASP A 153 10.06 6.14 -10.22
CA ASP A 153 11.28 6.79 -9.73
C ASP A 153 11.90 6.07 -8.51
N SER A 154 13.13 6.42 -8.13
CA SER A 154 13.79 5.80 -6.95
C SER A 154 13.14 6.23 -5.64
N PRO A 155 13.25 5.46 -4.54
CA PRO A 155 12.71 5.83 -3.22
C PRO A 155 13.08 7.26 -2.80
N ALA A 156 14.36 7.62 -2.86
CA ALA A 156 14.82 8.95 -2.47
C ALA A 156 14.16 10.08 -3.28
N ARG A 157 14.08 9.92 -4.62
CA ARG A 157 13.44 10.89 -5.52
C ARG A 157 11.92 10.95 -5.32
N TYR A 158 11.29 9.80 -5.13
CA TYR A 158 9.85 9.69 -4.87
C TYR A 158 9.46 10.45 -3.59
N PHE A 159 10.20 10.29 -2.49
CA PHE A 159 9.94 11.03 -1.25
C PHE A 159 10.38 12.50 -1.32
N ALA A 160 11.48 12.81 -2.00
CA ALA A 160 11.92 14.20 -2.21
C ALA A 160 10.89 15.02 -3.02
N ALA A 161 10.35 14.46 -4.11
CA ALA A 161 9.32 15.14 -4.91
C ALA A 161 8.06 15.47 -4.10
N ARG A 162 7.73 14.65 -3.10
CA ARG A 162 6.60 14.86 -2.18
C ARG A 162 6.92 15.83 -1.04
N ALA A 163 8.20 16.03 -0.72
CA ALA A 163 8.65 17.03 0.24
C ALA A 163 8.80 18.42 -0.39
N VAL A 164 9.22 18.49 -1.66
CA VAL A 164 9.53 19.75 -2.39
C VAL A 164 8.27 20.48 -2.89
N GLY A 165 7.10 19.84 -2.93
CA GLY A 165 5.81 20.53 -3.12
C GLY A 165 5.31 21.31 -1.89
N GLY A 166 6.12 21.42 -0.83
CA GLY A 166 5.81 22.06 0.45
C GLY A 166 6.60 23.34 0.75
N GLY A 167 7.01 24.08 -0.29
CA GLY A 167 7.59 25.43 -0.17
C GLY A 167 6.57 26.50 -0.50
#